data_AF-A0A0L6X0U4-F1
#
_entry.id   AF-A0A0L6X0U4-F1
#
_cell.length_a   1.000
_cell.length_b   1.000
_cell.length_c   1.000
_cell.angle_alpha   90.00
_cell.angle_beta   90.00
_cell.angle_gamma   90.00
#
_symmetry.space_group_name_H-M   'P 1'
#
loop_
_entity.id
_entity.type
_entity.pdbx_description
1 polymer ?
#
loop_
_entity_poly.entity_id
_entity_poly.type
_entity_poly.pdbx_seq_one_letter_code
_entity_poly.pdbx_strand_id
1 'polypeptide(L)'
;MAPFSMRCNTCGEYIYKGKKFNARKETVEGEDYYGIKIFRFYIKCTLCSAEITFKTDPKNTDYSAEHGASRNFEPWREEQAVEEEDRLAKLEEEENNPMKALENRTTDSKREMDILDALQDIRARNARNERVGNSVDLLAQIGMEEVESAEDAERKRLEEEDEKLVREIFSRIPVDGATGSTVTVKRKADEVEPTVESLLPESTRALISEKSTELQGLKKKKGGGKNGLGIKMVKRAKAV
;
A
#
# COMPACT_ATOMS: atom_id res chain seq x y z
N MET A 1 1.68 -8.88 40.75
CA MET A 1 1.05 -8.87 39.41
C MET A 1 2.09 -8.35 38.43
N ALA A 2 2.14 -8.81 37.18
CA ALA A 2 3.15 -8.33 36.22
C ALA A 2 2.97 -6.81 35.95
N PRO A 3 3.99 -5.97 36.22
CA PRO A 3 3.84 -4.52 36.15
C PRO A 3 3.82 -3.97 34.71
N PHE A 4 4.51 -4.64 33.78
CA PHE A 4 4.61 -4.28 32.37
C PHE A 4 4.45 -5.52 31.47
N SER A 5 4.21 -5.28 30.18
CA SER A 5 4.20 -6.32 29.15
C SER A 5 5.64 -6.73 28.82
N MET A 6 5.90 -8.03 28.81
CA MET A 6 7.23 -8.57 28.55
C MET A 6 7.16 -9.87 27.76
N ARG A 7 8.23 -10.18 27.06
CA ARG A 7 8.42 -11.42 26.32
C ARG A 7 9.48 -12.27 27.00
N CYS A 8 9.16 -13.53 27.29
CA CYS A 8 10.13 -14.46 27.83
C CYS A 8 11.20 -14.79 26.77
N ASN A 9 12.48 -14.67 27.13
CA ASN A 9 13.58 -14.89 26.18
C ASN A 9 13.77 -16.38 25.84
N THR A 10 13.36 -17.30 26.72
CA THR A 10 13.55 -18.75 26.53
C THR A 10 12.48 -19.38 25.64
N CYS A 11 11.20 -19.07 25.84
CA CYS A 11 10.09 -19.67 25.10
C CYS A 11 9.36 -18.72 24.16
N GLY A 12 9.66 -17.42 24.20
CA GLY A 12 8.98 -16.42 23.39
C GLY A 12 7.55 -16.10 23.81
N GLU A 13 7.05 -16.66 24.92
CA GLU A 13 5.72 -16.37 25.47
C GLU A 13 5.61 -14.90 25.88
N TYR A 14 4.49 -14.28 25.52
CA TYR A 14 4.16 -12.92 25.93
C TYR A 14 3.39 -12.91 27.26
N ILE A 15 3.94 -12.20 28.23
CA ILE A 15 3.32 -11.93 29.51
C ILE A 15 2.73 -10.53 29.45
N TYR A 16 1.41 -10.44 29.41
CA TYR A 16 0.70 -9.16 29.42
C TYR A 16 0.73 -8.53 30.82
N LYS A 17 0.67 -7.18 30.83
CA LYS A 17 0.50 -6.40 32.06
C LYS A 17 -0.75 -6.89 32.80
N GLY A 18 -0.65 -7.03 34.11
CA GLY A 18 -1.78 -7.48 34.92
C GLY A 18 -1.90 -9.00 35.10
N LYS A 19 -1.02 -9.83 34.49
CA LYS A 19 -1.03 -11.27 34.77
C LYS A 19 -0.61 -11.55 36.22
N LYS A 20 -1.41 -12.35 36.93
CA LYS A 20 -1.17 -12.71 38.34
C LYS A 20 -0.15 -13.84 38.41
N PHE A 21 0.83 -13.69 39.29
CA PHE A 21 1.89 -14.67 39.54
C PHE A 21 2.17 -14.75 41.03
N ASN A 22 2.55 -15.94 41.48
CA ASN A 22 3.22 -16.11 42.76
C ASN A 22 4.69 -15.75 42.55
N ALA A 23 5.14 -14.67 43.18
CA ALA A 23 6.49 -14.16 43.04
C ALA A 23 7.25 -14.29 44.36
N ARG A 24 8.55 -14.56 44.29
CA ARG A 24 9.45 -14.39 45.44
C ARG A 24 9.95 -12.96 45.45
N LYS A 25 10.02 -12.35 46.63
CA LYS A 25 10.52 -10.99 46.83
C LYS A 25 11.82 -11.06 47.62
N GLU A 26 12.86 -10.45 47.08
CA GLU A 26 14.13 -10.25 47.76
C GLU A 26 14.45 -8.75 47.81
N THR A 27 15.14 -8.34 48.87
CA THR A 27 15.66 -6.96 48.97
C THR A 27 17.05 -6.97 48.37
N VAL A 28 17.34 -6.07 47.45
CA VAL A 28 18.66 -5.98 46.84
C VAL A 28 19.58 -5.27 47.82
N GLU A 29 20.57 -5.99 48.36
CA GLU A 29 21.55 -5.41 49.27
C GLU A 29 22.57 -4.59 48.48
N GLY A 30 22.78 -3.33 48.89
CA GLY A 30 23.76 -2.41 48.27
C GLY A 30 23.19 -1.44 47.23
N GLU A 31 21.91 -1.56 46.86
CA GLU A 31 21.23 -0.65 45.94
C GLU A 31 20.01 0.01 46.62
N ASP A 32 20.21 1.20 47.20
CA ASP A 32 19.15 2.02 47.79
C ASP A 32 19.05 3.35 47.03
N TYR A 33 17.83 3.80 46.73
CA TYR A 33 17.61 5.10 46.08
C TYR A 33 17.11 6.11 47.11
N TYR A 34 17.97 7.05 47.54
CA TYR A 34 17.66 8.04 48.58
C TYR A 34 17.02 7.45 49.85
N GLY A 35 17.45 6.24 50.26
CA GLY A 35 16.91 5.51 51.42
C GLY A 35 15.68 4.65 51.14
N ILE A 36 15.18 4.62 49.89
CA ILE A 36 14.14 3.69 49.45
C ILE A 36 14.81 2.40 48.99
N LYS A 37 14.44 1.30 49.65
CA LYS A 37 14.95 -0.04 49.34
C LYS A 37 14.44 -0.52 47.99
N ILE A 38 15.35 -1.05 47.17
CA ILE A 38 15.03 -1.67 45.90
C ILE A 38 14.71 -3.16 46.10
N PHE A 39 13.60 -3.60 45.52
CA PHE A 39 13.17 -4.99 45.59
C PHE A 39 13.35 -5.68 44.25
N ARG A 40 13.84 -6.92 44.30
CA ARG A 40 13.91 -7.83 43.16
C ARG A 40 12.81 -8.87 43.30
N PHE A 41 12.07 -9.08 42.22
CA PHE A 41 11.00 -10.06 42.15
C PHE A 41 11.36 -11.18 41.19
N TYR A 42 11.09 -12.41 41.60
CA TYR A 42 11.28 -13.61 40.80
C TYR A 42 9.92 -14.19 40.43
N ILE A 43 9.66 -14.29 39.13
CA ILE A 43 8.46 -14.92 38.59
C ILE A 43 8.88 -16.09 37.70
N LYS A 44 8.07 -17.16 37.69
CA LYS A 44 8.24 -18.26 36.74
C LYS A 44 7.36 -18.07 35.52
N CYS A 45 7.93 -18.26 34.33
CA CYS A 45 7.16 -18.29 33.08
C CYS A 45 6.16 -19.46 33.09
N THR A 46 4.96 -19.25 32.54
CA THR A 46 3.91 -20.28 32.52
C THR A 46 4.20 -21.46 31.60
N LEU A 47 5.06 -21.29 30.59
CA LEU A 47 5.39 -22.35 29.63
C LEU A 47 6.70 -23.06 29.98
N CYS A 48 7.82 -22.34 30.03
CA CYS A 48 9.15 -22.93 30.21
C CYS A 48 9.60 -23.03 31.67
N SER A 49 8.81 -22.52 32.63
CA SER A 49 9.18 -22.42 34.05
C SER A 49 10.51 -21.70 34.33
N ALA A 50 11.07 -21.00 33.34
CA ALA A 50 12.25 -20.18 33.50
C ALA A 50 11.97 -19.03 34.47
N GLU A 51 12.96 -18.68 35.27
CA GLU A 51 12.88 -17.58 36.22
C GLU A 51 13.15 -16.26 35.51
N ILE A 52 12.23 -15.32 35.68
CA ILE A 52 12.29 -13.96 35.17
C ILE A 52 12.45 -13.04 36.36
N THR A 53 13.44 -12.15 36.31
CA THR A 53 13.72 -11.19 37.38
C THR A 53 13.52 -9.77 36.92
N PHE A 54 12.91 -8.97 37.79
CA PHE A 54 12.77 -7.54 37.61
C PHE A 54 12.96 -6.81 38.93
N LYS A 55 13.54 -5.62 38.86
CA LYS A 55 13.76 -4.71 39.98
C LYS A 55 12.76 -3.57 39.97
N THR A 56 12.54 -2.97 41.13
CA THR A 56 11.84 -1.68 41.25
C THR A 56 12.81 -0.54 40.98
N ASP A 57 12.43 0.43 40.15
CA ASP A 57 13.22 1.64 39.87
C ASP A 57 12.50 2.89 40.44
N PRO A 58 12.84 3.34 41.66
CA PRO A 58 12.15 4.47 42.28
C PRO A 58 12.34 5.80 41.53
N LYS A 59 13.41 5.96 40.74
CA LYS A 59 13.69 7.16 39.95
C LYS A 59 12.62 7.45 38.90
N ASN A 60 12.16 6.41 38.20
CA ASN A 60 11.22 6.53 37.08
C ASN A 60 9.81 6.04 37.44
N THR A 61 9.57 5.68 38.71
CA THR A 61 8.33 5.04 39.18
C THR A 61 7.95 3.78 38.40
N ASP A 62 8.93 3.08 37.85
CA ASP A 62 8.76 1.91 36.98
C ASP A 62 9.58 0.71 37.48
N TYR A 63 9.64 -0.36 36.71
CA TYR A 63 10.36 -1.59 37.03
C TYR A 63 11.31 -2.00 35.91
N SER A 64 12.58 -2.21 36.18
CA SER A 64 13.55 -2.70 35.19
C SER A 64 13.53 -4.23 35.07
N ALA A 65 13.52 -4.74 33.84
CA ALA A 65 13.72 -6.18 33.59
C ALA A 65 15.23 -6.47 33.58
N GLU A 66 15.67 -7.49 34.34
CA GLU A 66 17.09 -7.87 34.39
C GLU A 66 17.37 -9.16 33.63
N HIS A 67 16.74 -10.26 34.04
CA HIS A 67 17.00 -11.59 33.51
C HIS A 67 15.71 -12.29 33.06
N GLY A 68 15.83 -13.09 32.00
CA GLY A 68 14.79 -14.02 31.56
C GLY A 68 13.65 -13.42 30.72
N ALA A 69 13.53 -12.09 30.66
CA ALA A 69 12.56 -11.42 29.80
C ALA A 69 13.06 -10.09 29.24
N SER A 70 12.60 -9.79 28.03
CA SER A 70 12.73 -8.48 27.41
C SER A 70 11.41 -7.71 27.57
N ARG A 71 11.50 -6.41 27.85
CA ARG A 71 10.32 -5.53 27.79
C ARG A 71 9.83 -5.44 26.36
N ASN A 72 8.51 -5.43 26.18
CA ASN A 72 7.96 -5.11 24.87
C ASN A 72 8.28 -3.66 24.54
N PHE A 73 8.74 -3.42 23.32
CA PHE A 73 9.04 -2.09 22.83
C PHE A 73 7.75 -1.30 22.63
N GLU A 74 7.65 -0.15 23.27
CA GLU A 74 6.53 0.79 23.16
C GLU A 74 7.04 2.04 22.45
N PRO A 75 6.68 2.29 21.17
CA PRO A 75 7.22 3.39 20.36
C PRO A 75 7.13 4.76 21.03
N TRP A 76 6.01 5.04 21.71
CA TRP A 76 5.78 6.31 22.40
C TRP A 76 6.77 6.59 23.55
N ARG A 77 7.41 5.56 24.14
CA ARG A 77 8.40 5.75 25.21
C ARG A 77 9.75 6.23 24.66
N GLU A 78 10.17 5.73 23.49
CA GLU A 78 11.37 6.23 22.81
C GLU A 78 11.13 7.60 22.19
N GLU A 79 9.96 7.82 21.57
CA GLU A 79 9.58 9.14 21.07
C GLU A 79 9.64 10.21 22.16
N GLN A 80 9.13 9.93 23.36
CA GLN A 80 9.23 10.86 24.49
C GLN A 80 10.67 11.14 24.93
N ALA A 81 11.53 10.12 24.96
CA ALA A 81 12.93 10.31 25.34
C ALA A 81 13.67 11.17 24.29
N VAL A 82 13.46 10.90 23.02
CA VAL A 82 14.05 11.67 21.91
C VAL A 82 13.50 13.10 21.89
N GLU A 83 12.18 13.29 22.07
CA GLU A 83 11.56 14.62 22.15
C GLU A 83 12.06 15.43 23.35
N GLU A 84 12.32 14.79 24.49
CA GLU A 84 12.90 15.44 25.66
C GLU A 84 14.35 15.84 25.41
N GLU A 85 15.16 14.97 24.80
CA GLU A 85 16.54 15.30 24.39
C GLU A 85 16.57 16.45 23.38
N ASP A 86 15.73 16.41 22.36
CA ASP A 86 15.60 17.47 21.35
C ASP A 86 15.13 18.78 21.96
N ARG A 87 14.18 18.73 22.91
CA ARG A 87 13.75 19.94 23.65
C ARG A 87 14.86 20.48 24.52
N LEU A 88 15.59 19.63 25.23
CA LEU A 88 16.69 20.06 26.09
C LEU A 88 17.80 20.71 25.26
N ALA A 89 18.17 20.11 24.12
CA ALA A 89 19.17 20.67 23.21
C ALA A 89 18.75 22.05 22.67
N LYS A 90 17.47 22.21 22.29
CA LYS A 90 16.93 23.52 21.89
C LYS A 90 17.02 24.54 23.01
N LEU A 91 16.65 24.16 24.24
CA LEU A 91 16.72 25.04 25.40
C LEU A 91 18.16 25.44 25.74
N GLU A 92 19.12 24.51 25.71
CA GLU A 92 20.54 24.82 25.92
C GLU A 92 21.09 25.78 24.86
N GLU A 93 20.68 25.62 23.60
CA GLU A 93 21.05 26.54 22.52
C GLU A 93 20.39 27.93 22.67
N GLU A 94 19.19 27.98 23.23
CA GLU A 94 18.41 29.21 23.44
C GLU A 94 18.83 29.98 24.71
N GLU A 95 19.18 29.26 25.78
CA GLU A 95 19.70 29.84 27.03
C GLU A 95 21.06 30.51 26.80
N ASN A 96 21.89 29.95 25.92
CA ASN A 96 23.16 30.53 25.55
C ASN A 96 23.03 31.77 24.65
N ASN A 97 21.88 32.01 24.01
CA ASN A 97 21.66 33.21 23.19
C ASN A 97 20.18 33.62 23.08
N PRO A 98 19.75 34.70 23.79
CA PRO A 98 18.35 35.15 23.77
C PRO A 98 17.88 35.69 22.41
N MET A 99 18.80 36.12 21.53
CA MET A 99 18.44 36.54 20.17
C MET A 99 18.06 35.34 19.30
N LYS A 100 18.76 34.20 19.44
CA LYS A 100 18.46 32.96 18.73
C LYS A 100 17.08 32.40 19.12
N ALA A 101 16.72 32.47 20.40
CA ALA A 101 15.39 32.08 20.88
C ALA A 101 14.27 32.97 20.31
N LEU A 102 14.54 34.26 20.08
CA LEU A 102 13.60 35.17 19.43
C LEU A 102 13.48 34.84 17.93
N GLU A 103 14.60 34.61 17.25
CA GLU A 103 14.64 34.21 15.84
C GLU A 103 13.85 32.92 15.62
N ASN A 104 14.11 31.86 16.40
CA ASN A 104 13.38 30.60 16.34
C ASN A 104 11.86 30.80 16.46
N ARG A 105 11.42 31.52 17.50
CA ARG A 105 10.00 31.85 17.69
C ARG A 105 9.40 32.57 16.49
N THR A 106 10.09 33.56 15.93
CA THR A 106 9.59 34.27 14.75
C THR A 106 9.58 33.40 13.50
N THR A 107 10.54 32.49 13.32
CA THR A 107 10.55 31.55 12.20
C THR A 107 9.45 30.49 12.32
N ASP A 108 9.19 30.01 13.53
CA ASP A 108 8.12 29.04 13.78
C ASP A 108 6.74 29.68 13.60
N SER A 109 6.52 30.89 14.11
CA SER A 109 5.29 31.64 13.82
C SER A 109 5.09 31.91 12.33
N LYS A 110 6.16 32.20 11.58
CA LYS A 110 6.08 32.35 10.11
C LYS A 110 5.69 31.05 9.44
N ARG A 111 6.34 29.93 9.79
CA ARG A 111 5.99 28.60 9.26
C ARG A 111 4.53 28.24 9.56
N GLU A 112 4.06 28.49 10.77
CA GLU A 112 2.66 28.25 11.15
C GLU A 112 1.69 29.09 10.31
N MET A 113 1.99 30.37 10.09
CA MET A 113 1.19 31.24 9.22
C MET A 113 1.18 30.73 7.77
N ASP A 114 2.33 30.36 7.22
CA ASP A 114 2.45 29.85 5.84
C ASP A 114 1.68 28.53 5.67
N ILE A 115 1.73 27.65 6.67
CA ILE A 115 0.97 26.38 6.67
C ILE A 115 -0.54 26.65 6.72
N LEU A 116 -0.97 27.62 7.54
CA LEU A 116 -2.38 27.99 7.62
C LEU A 116 -2.89 28.60 6.31
N ASP A 117 -2.11 29.46 5.67
CA ASP A 117 -2.44 30.05 4.38
C ASP A 117 -2.52 28.97 3.28
N ALA A 118 -1.53 28.09 3.20
CA ALA A 118 -1.54 26.94 2.28
C ALA A 118 -2.76 26.02 2.50
N LEU A 119 -3.16 25.79 3.75
CA LEU A 119 -4.38 25.03 4.06
C LEU A 119 -5.65 25.77 3.63
N GLN A 120 -5.71 27.09 3.79
CA GLN A 120 -6.84 27.90 3.31
C GLN A 120 -6.93 27.86 1.79
N ASP A 121 -5.81 27.95 1.08
CA ASP A 121 -5.75 27.82 -0.37
C ASP A 121 -6.24 26.46 -0.88
N ILE A 122 -5.83 25.38 -0.21
CA ILE A 122 -6.29 24.02 -0.53
C ILE A 122 -7.81 23.90 -0.27
N ARG A 123 -8.30 24.42 0.86
CA ARG A 123 -9.75 24.41 1.16
C ARG A 123 -10.54 25.24 0.16
N ALA A 124 -10.06 26.42 -0.22
CA ALA A 124 -10.72 27.27 -1.20
C ALA A 124 -10.71 26.66 -2.61
N ARG A 125 -9.62 25.99 -3.01
CA ARG A 125 -9.54 25.21 -4.25
C ARG A 125 -10.52 24.04 -4.20
N ASN A 126 -10.54 23.25 -3.13
CA ASN A 126 -11.45 22.11 -2.99
C ASN A 126 -12.92 22.56 -2.99
N ALA A 127 -13.27 23.63 -2.27
CA ALA A 127 -14.62 24.20 -2.27
C ALA A 127 -15.02 24.75 -3.66
N ARG A 128 -14.08 25.33 -4.42
CA ARG A 128 -14.33 25.70 -5.83
C ARG A 128 -14.55 24.45 -6.67
N ASN A 129 -13.69 23.44 -6.57
CA ASN A 129 -13.82 22.18 -7.30
C ASN A 129 -15.12 21.43 -6.96
N GLU A 130 -15.59 21.48 -5.72
CA GLU A 130 -16.88 20.91 -5.31
C GLU A 130 -18.08 21.69 -5.88
N ARG A 131 -18.05 23.03 -5.86
CA ARG A 131 -19.07 23.86 -6.54
C ARG A 131 -19.06 23.66 -8.06
N VAL A 132 -17.86 23.50 -8.60
CA VAL A 132 -17.57 23.17 -10.00
C VAL A 132 -17.69 21.66 -10.22
N GLY A 133 -18.15 20.88 -9.23
CA GLY A 133 -18.37 19.42 -9.32
C GLY A 133 -19.45 19.01 -10.32
N ASN A 134 -20.13 19.97 -10.95
CA ASN A 134 -20.96 19.76 -12.15
C ASN A 134 -20.19 19.94 -13.47
N SER A 135 -18.91 20.33 -13.43
CA SER A 135 -18.12 20.71 -14.60
C SER A 135 -17.02 19.72 -14.98
N VAL A 136 -16.70 18.72 -14.14
CA VAL A 136 -15.90 17.58 -14.62
C VAL A 136 -16.74 16.75 -15.60
N ASP A 137 -18.05 16.68 -15.36
CA ASP A 137 -19.01 16.14 -16.34
C ASP A 137 -19.10 17.05 -17.57
N LEU A 138 -19.19 18.39 -17.42
CA LEU A 138 -19.17 19.30 -18.58
C LEU A 138 -17.83 19.32 -19.34
N LEU A 139 -16.66 19.25 -18.71
CA LEU A 139 -15.38 19.21 -19.43
C LEU A 139 -15.17 17.85 -20.11
N ALA A 140 -15.62 16.75 -19.50
CA ALA A 140 -15.67 15.46 -20.15
C ALA A 140 -16.66 15.47 -21.33
N GLN A 141 -17.81 16.11 -21.18
CA GLN A 141 -18.85 16.23 -22.20
C GLN A 141 -18.44 17.18 -23.34
N ILE A 142 -17.81 18.31 -23.05
CA ILE A 142 -17.27 19.26 -24.05
C ILE A 142 -16.07 18.66 -24.77
N GLY A 143 -15.17 17.98 -24.04
CA GLY A 143 -14.02 17.29 -24.64
C GLY A 143 -14.42 16.08 -25.49
N MET A 144 -15.51 15.39 -25.15
CA MET A 144 -16.09 14.34 -26.00
C MET A 144 -16.83 14.94 -27.20
N GLU A 145 -17.62 16.01 -27.01
CA GLU A 145 -18.42 16.65 -28.07
C GLU A 145 -17.53 17.33 -29.14
N GLU A 146 -16.41 17.94 -28.76
CA GLU A 146 -15.44 18.53 -29.71
C GLU A 146 -14.68 17.46 -30.53
N VAL A 147 -14.35 16.31 -29.91
CA VAL A 147 -13.67 15.20 -30.59
C VAL A 147 -14.64 14.41 -31.47
N GLU A 148 -15.85 14.13 -30.99
CA GLU A 148 -16.93 13.51 -31.78
C GLU A 148 -17.31 14.41 -32.96
N SER A 149 -17.48 15.72 -32.76
CA SER A 149 -17.79 16.67 -33.84
C SER A 149 -16.74 16.68 -34.97
N ALA A 150 -15.45 16.64 -34.64
CA ALA A 150 -14.38 16.71 -35.63
C ALA A 150 -14.18 15.35 -36.33
N GLU A 151 -14.11 14.26 -35.57
CA GLU A 151 -13.95 12.92 -36.12
C GLU A 151 -15.19 12.46 -36.91
N ASP A 152 -16.40 12.79 -36.46
CA ASP A 152 -17.65 12.44 -37.16
C ASP A 152 -17.81 13.21 -38.46
N ALA A 153 -17.32 14.45 -38.54
CA ALA A 153 -17.33 15.22 -39.78
C ALA A 153 -16.34 14.68 -40.83
N GLU A 154 -15.16 14.21 -40.39
CA GLU A 154 -14.18 13.57 -41.26
C GLU A 154 -14.64 12.18 -41.73
N ARG A 155 -15.22 11.37 -40.82
CA ARG A 155 -15.79 10.07 -41.17
C ARG A 155 -16.91 10.19 -42.19
N LYS A 156 -17.84 11.15 -42.04
CA LYS A 156 -18.91 11.39 -43.02
C LYS A 156 -18.38 11.78 -44.41
N ARG A 157 -17.30 12.56 -44.49
CA ARG A 157 -16.68 12.92 -45.78
C ARG A 157 -16.03 11.71 -46.45
N LEU A 158 -15.32 10.89 -45.69
CA LEU A 158 -14.71 9.66 -46.19
C LEU A 158 -15.78 8.66 -46.64
N GLU A 159 -16.87 8.51 -45.87
CA GLU A 159 -18.02 7.67 -46.25
C GLU A 159 -18.69 8.17 -47.54
N GLU A 160 -18.84 9.48 -47.73
CA GLU A 160 -19.37 10.04 -48.98
C GLU A 160 -18.44 9.84 -50.19
N GLU A 161 -17.13 9.87 -49.98
CA GLU A 161 -16.12 9.60 -51.02
C GLU A 161 -16.09 8.11 -51.38
N ASP A 162 -16.11 7.24 -50.36
CA ASP A 162 -16.20 5.79 -50.54
C ASP A 162 -17.52 5.40 -51.21
N GLU A 163 -18.66 6.01 -50.84
CA GLU A 163 -19.94 5.79 -51.51
C GLU A 163 -19.92 6.23 -52.98
N LYS A 164 -19.23 7.33 -53.31
CA LYS A 164 -19.06 7.78 -54.71
C LYS A 164 -18.19 6.81 -55.49
N LEU A 165 -17.09 6.34 -54.90
CA LEU A 165 -16.23 5.32 -55.50
C LEU A 165 -16.97 4.00 -55.70
N VAL A 166 -17.75 3.57 -54.70
CA VAL A 166 -18.64 2.40 -54.80
C VAL A 166 -19.64 2.62 -55.94
N ARG A 167 -20.31 3.77 -56.03
CA ARG A 167 -21.23 4.07 -57.15
C ARG A 167 -20.52 4.05 -58.51
N GLU A 168 -19.32 4.60 -58.62
CA GLU A 168 -18.55 4.57 -59.87
C GLU A 168 -18.14 3.15 -60.25
N ILE A 169 -17.69 2.35 -59.30
CA ILE A 169 -17.29 0.95 -59.52
C ILE A 169 -18.50 0.09 -59.87
N PHE A 170 -19.62 0.23 -59.14
CA PHE A 170 -20.86 -0.49 -59.43
C PHE A 170 -21.55 -0.01 -60.72
N SER A 171 -21.32 1.23 -61.17
CA SER A 171 -21.79 1.70 -62.49
C SER A 171 -20.98 1.15 -63.67
N ARG A 172 -19.72 0.77 -63.42
CA ARG A 172 -18.81 0.19 -64.42
C ARG A 172 -18.91 -1.34 -64.52
N ILE A 173 -19.60 -1.98 -63.58
CA ILE A 173 -19.93 -3.40 -63.65
C ILE A 173 -21.28 -3.54 -64.34
N PRO A 174 -21.37 -4.10 -65.56
CA PRO A 174 -22.67 -4.45 -66.11
C PRO A 174 -23.29 -5.55 -65.26
N VAL A 175 -24.37 -5.21 -64.56
CA VAL A 175 -25.29 -6.18 -63.96
C VAL A 175 -26.14 -6.75 -65.10
N ASP A 176 -25.65 -7.81 -65.73
CA ASP A 176 -26.52 -8.71 -66.48
C ASP A 176 -27.42 -9.43 -65.47
N GLY A 177 -28.73 -9.23 -65.63
CA GLY A 177 -29.74 -9.63 -64.67
C GLY A 177 -29.85 -11.14 -64.44
N ALA A 178 -30.23 -11.47 -63.20
CA ALA A 178 -30.91 -12.68 -62.76
C ALA A 178 -30.13 -14.02 -62.84
N THR A 179 -29.53 -14.40 -61.72
CA THR A 179 -29.91 -15.52 -60.83
C THR A 179 -28.72 -15.86 -59.92
N GLY A 180 -29.01 -16.23 -58.68
CA GLY A 180 -28.02 -16.37 -57.62
C GLY A 180 -26.79 -17.19 -58.03
N SER A 181 -25.61 -16.57 -57.93
CA SER A 181 -24.37 -17.31 -57.72
C SER A 181 -23.39 -16.45 -56.92
N THR A 182 -22.89 -17.05 -55.86
CA THR A 182 -21.82 -16.55 -54.99
C THR A 182 -20.60 -16.13 -55.81
N VAL A 183 -20.17 -14.88 -55.68
CA VAL A 183 -18.90 -14.39 -56.24
C VAL A 183 -17.75 -15.13 -55.56
N THR A 184 -17.21 -16.14 -56.22
CA THR A 184 -15.97 -16.82 -55.81
C THR A 184 -14.79 -16.18 -56.53
N VAL A 185 -13.96 -15.44 -55.79
CA VAL A 185 -12.70 -14.91 -56.29
C VAL A 185 -11.72 -16.07 -56.45
N LYS A 186 -11.47 -16.52 -57.68
CA LYS A 186 -10.41 -17.51 -57.99
C LYS A 186 -9.04 -16.85 -57.86
N ARG A 187 -8.32 -17.16 -56.78
CA ARG A 187 -6.88 -16.90 -56.66
C ARG A 187 -6.12 -17.81 -57.64
N LYS A 188 -5.26 -17.23 -58.48
CA LYS A 188 -4.24 -17.94 -59.24
C LYS A 188 -2.88 -17.63 -58.62
N ALA A 189 -2.33 -18.58 -57.87
CA ALA A 189 -0.90 -18.89 -57.78
C ALA A 189 -0.72 -19.92 -56.66
N ASP A 190 -0.35 -21.15 -57.04
CA ASP A 190 0.27 -22.13 -56.17
C ASP A 190 1.63 -21.59 -55.72
N GLU A 191 1.76 -21.11 -54.48
CA GLU A 191 2.97 -21.24 -53.67
C GLU A 191 2.55 -21.32 -52.19
N VAL A 192 3.25 -22.19 -51.45
CA VAL A 192 2.99 -22.60 -50.07
C VAL A 192 2.74 -21.40 -49.16
N GLU A 193 1.62 -21.42 -48.43
CA GLU A 193 1.32 -20.39 -47.42
C GLU A 193 2.46 -20.32 -46.38
N PRO A 194 3.04 -19.13 -46.12
CA PRO A 194 4.08 -19.00 -45.11
C PRO A 194 3.49 -19.32 -43.72
N THR A 195 4.08 -20.29 -43.02
CA THR A 195 3.65 -20.68 -41.68
C THR A 195 3.72 -19.48 -40.72
N VAL A 196 2.81 -19.42 -39.76
CA VAL A 196 2.61 -18.27 -38.84
C VAL A 196 3.91 -17.81 -38.14
N GLU A 197 4.85 -18.73 -37.93
CA GLU A 197 6.17 -18.45 -37.37
C GLU A 197 7.02 -17.55 -38.27
N SER A 198 6.92 -17.69 -39.60
CA SER A 198 7.68 -16.93 -40.59
C SER A 198 7.25 -15.45 -40.72
N LEU A 199 6.12 -15.08 -40.12
CA LEU A 199 5.60 -13.70 -40.09
C LEU A 199 5.98 -12.95 -38.81
N LEU A 200 6.61 -13.63 -37.86
CA LEU A 200 7.04 -13.05 -36.59
C LEU A 200 8.50 -12.55 -36.66
N PRO A 201 8.84 -11.43 -35.99
CA PRO A 201 10.23 -10.95 -35.88
C PRO A 201 11.11 -11.94 -35.08
N GLU A 202 12.41 -11.98 -35.40
CA GLU A 202 13.35 -12.99 -34.89
C GLU A 202 13.40 -13.09 -33.36
N SER A 203 13.25 -11.95 -32.66
CA SER A 203 13.19 -11.88 -31.20
C SER A 203 11.98 -12.65 -30.61
N THR A 204 10.84 -12.63 -31.31
CA THR A 204 9.63 -13.34 -30.87
C THR A 204 9.66 -14.82 -31.21
N ARG A 205 10.38 -15.23 -32.26
CA ARG A 205 10.61 -16.65 -32.59
C ARG A 205 11.45 -17.36 -31.53
N ALA A 206 12.49 -16.71 -31.03
CA ALA A 206 13.37 -17.27 -29.99
C ALA A 206 12.60 -17.56 -28.69
N LEU A 207 11.73 -16.63 -28.26
CA LEU A 207 10.94 -16.77 -27.03
C LEU A 207 9.90 -17.90 -27.10
N ILE A 208 9.38 -18.21 -28.28
CA ILE A 208 8.40 -19.29 -28.48
C ILE A 208 9.11 -20.66 -28.46
N SER A 209 10.31 -20.74 -29.03
CA SER A 209 11.13 -21.96 -29.02
C SER A 209 11.58 -22.34 -27.61
N GLU A 210 12.04 -21.38 -26.80
CA GLU A 210 12.52 -21.60 -25.42
C GLU A 210 11.41 -22.06 -24.47
N LYS A 211 10.17 -21.61 -24.69
CA LYS A 211 9.02 -21.98 -23.84
C LYS A 211 8.48 -23.38 -24.13
N SER A 212 8.79 -23.94 -25.30
CA SER A 212 8.33 -25.26 -25.73
C SER A 212 9.12 -26.42 -25.09
N THR A 213 10.35 -26.16 -24.63
CA THR A 213 11.25 -27.18 -24.05
C THR A 213 11.14 -27.33 -22.53
N GLU A 214 10.51 -26.40 -21.81
CA GLU A 214 10.45 -26.46 -20.33
C GLU A 214 9.19 -27.14 -19.76
N LEU A 215 8.21 -27.53 -20.59
CA LEU A 215 6.94 -28.11 -20.11
C LEU A 215 6.70 -29.54 -20.59
N GLN A 216 7.57 -30.47 -20.17
CA GLN A 216 7.18 -31.88 -20.04
C GLN A 216 7.77 -32.52 -18.76
N GLY A 217 6.91 -32.71 -17.74
CA GLY A 217 7.00 -33.92 -16.92
C GLY A 217 7.12 -33.81 -15.39
N LEU A 218 6.28 -33.04 -14.68
CA LEU A 218 5.98 -33.32 -13.26
C LEU A 218 4.51 -33.75 -13.09
N LYS A 219 4.32 -35.02 -12.73
CA LYS A 219 3.01 -35.67 -12.51
C LYS A 219 2.18 -34.92 -11.46
N LYS A 220 1.00 -34.46 -11.87
CA LYS A 220 0.00 -33.80 -11.02
C LYS A 220 -0.68 -34.82 -10.09
N LYS A 221 -0.44 -34.71 -8.78
CA LYS A 221 -1.20 -35.45 -7.74
C LYS A 221 -2.54 -34.74 -7.53
N LYS A 222 -3.63 -35.51 -7.59
CA LYS A 222 -5.02 -35.08 -7.39
C LYS A 222 -5.24 -34.73 -5.90
N GLY A 223 -5.68 -33.50 -5.60
CA GLY A 223 -5.98 -33.05 -4.23
C GLY A 223 -6.78 -31.75 -4.21
N GLY A 224 -7.93 -31.76 -3.52
CA GLY A 224 -9.02 -30.80 -3.63
C GLY A 224 -8.68 -29.33 -3.34
N GLY A 225 -9.28 -28.45 -4.15
CA GLY A 225 -9.31 -27.02 -3.88
C GLY A 225 -10.25 -26.70 -2.71
N LYS A 226 -9.68 -26.19 -1.62
CA LYS A 226 -10.37 -25.33 -0.66
C LYS A 226 -9.43 -24.17 -0.30
N ASN A 227 -9.78 -22.99 -0.81
CA ASN A 227 -9.60 -21.69 -0.19
C ASN A 227 -8.19 -21.32 0.28
N GLY A 228 -7.29 -21.05 -0.67
CA GLY A 228 -6.14 -20.19 -0.42
C GLY A 228 -6.43 -18.82 -1.02
N LEU A 229 -6.92 -17.89 -0.20
CA LEU A 229 -6.87 -16.43 -0.31
C LEU A 229 -7.87 -15.89 0.72
N GLY A 230 -7.35 -15.42 1.85
CA GLY A 230 -8.11 -15.00 3.02
C GLY A 230 -8.88 -13.69 2.81
N ILE A 231 -9.99 -13.75 2.10
CA ILE A 231 -11.01 -12.69 2.09
C ILE A 231 -12.33 -13.31 2.56
N LYS A 232 -12.74 -13.00 3.80
CA LYS A 232 -14.04 -13.42 4.34
C LYS A 232 -15.13 -12.52 3.78
N MET A 233 -15.85 -13.01 2.77
CA MET A 233 -17.14 -12.44 2.36
C MET A 233 -18.20 -12.80 3.40
N VAL A 234 -18.59 -11.84 4.25
CA VAL A 234 -19.72 -11.98 5.18
C VAL A 234 -21.02 -11.81 4.38
N LYS A 235 -21.72 -12.93 4.11
CA LYS A 235 -23.10 -12.88 3.61
C LYS A 235 -24.04 -12.48 4.75
N ARG A 236 -24.71 -11.33 4.61
CA ARG A 236 -25.87 -10.95 5.43
C ARG A 236 -27.01 -11.93 5.13
N ALA A 237 -27.57 -12.52 6.19
CA ALA A 237 -28.77 -13.33 6.10
C ALA A 237 -30.00 -12.44 5.84
N LYS A 238 -30.82 -12.86 4.89
CA LYS A 238 -32.10 -12.26 4.52
C LYS A 238 -33.10 -12.60 5.64
N ALA A 239 -33.63 -11.58 6.31
CA ALA A 239 -34.74 -11.75 7.25
C ALA A 239 -36.02 -12.09 6.47
N VAL A 240 -36.81 -12.98 7.07
CA VAL A 240 -38.18 -13.36 6.70
C VAL A 240 -39.10 -12.15 6.75
#